data_AF-A0A4S2A6P5-F1
#
_entry.id   AF-A0A4S2A6P5-F1
#
_cell.length_a   1.000
_cell.length_b   1.000
_cell.length_c   1.000
_cell.angle_alpha   90.00
_cell.angle_beta   90.00
_cell.angle_gamma   90.00
#
_symmetry.space_group_name_H-M   'P 1'
#
loop_
_entity.id
_entity.type
_entity.pdbx_description
1 polymer ?
#
loop_
_entity_poly.entity_id
_entity_poly.type
_entity_poly.pdbx_seq_one_letter_code
_entity_poly.pdbx_strand_id
1 'polypeptide(L)'
;MIQGTADIDDEYLAIIQNEIEDYTNRIFRMIGEQGYNLKTIPITFVGGGAVIMKNFGKFNQKNIKYIEDVKANAKGYEHLAKLYLNRVRKTA
;
A
#
# COMPACT_ATOMS: atom_id res chain seq x y z
N MET A 1 -2.33 3.19 -17.05
CA MET A 1 -1.91 2.01 -16.26
C MET A 1 -0.49 1.69 -16.67
N ILE A 2 0.42 1.49 -15.72
CA ILE A 2 1.78 1.06 -16.03
C ILE A 2 1.71 -0.45 -16.22
N GLN A 3 1.94 -0.96 -17.43
CA GLN A 3 2.19 -2.39 -17.61
C GLN A 3 3.53 -2.68 -16.93
N GLY A 4 3.51 -3.52 -15.89
CA GLY A 4 4.75 -3.98 -15.26
C GLY A 4 5.60 -4.63 -16.34
N THR A 5 6.83 -4.15 -16.52
CA THR A 5 7.76 -4.67 -17.52
C THR A 5 8.85 -5.48 -16.83
N ALA A 6 9.18 -6.63 -17.40
CA ALA A 6 10.29 -7.46 -16.98
C ALA A 6 10.87 -8.13 -18.24
N ASP A 7 12.18 -8.29 -18.27
CA ASP A 7 12.90 -8.96 -19.36
C ASP A 7 12.81 -10.48 -19.16
N ILE A 8 11.62 -11.02 -19.46
CA ILE A 8 11.25 -12.44 -19.33
C ILE A 8 10.30 -12.82 -20.47
N ASP A 9 10.04 -14.12 -20.65
CA ASP A 9 9.06 -14.59 -21.65
C ASP A 9 7.67 -13.98 -21.42
N ASP A 10 7.03 -13.56 -22.52
CA ASP A 10 5.70 -12.94 -22.53
C ASP A 10 4.64 -13.83 -21.87
N GLU A 11 4.77 -15.16 -21.99
CA GLU A 11 3.86 -16.11 -21.33
C GLU A 11 3.90 -15.93 -19.81
N TYR A 12 5.10 -15.89 -19.22
CA TYR A 12 5.26 -15.71 -17.78
C TYR A 12 4.90 -14.29 -17.34
N LEU A 13 5.23 -13.27 -18.16
CA LEU A 13 4.86 -11.90 -17.88
C LEU A 13 3.34 -11.73 -17.79
N ALA A 14 2.59 -12.35 -18.72
CA ALA A 14 1.13 -12.32 -18.72
C ALA A 14 0.55 -13.00 -17.47
N ILE A 15 1.08 -14.14 -17.05
CA ILE A 15 0.66 -14.83 -15.81
C ILE A 15 0.88 -13.92 -14.59
N ILE A 16 2.05 -13.30 -14.48
CA ILE A 16 2.39 -12.42 -13.36
C ILE A 16 1.45 -11.20 -13.32
N GLN A 17 1.22 -10.56 -14.47
CA GLN A 17 0.33 -9.41 -14.56
C GLN A 17 -1.10 -9.78 -14.14
N ASN A 18 -1.63 -10.90 -14.64
CA ASN A 18 -2.96 -11.38 -14.28
C ASN A 18 -3.09 -11.65 -12.77
N GLU A 19 -2.12 -12.34 -12.17
CA GLU A 19 -2.14 -12.61 -10.72
C GLU A 19 -2.03 -11.35 -9.86
N ILE A 20 -1.23 -10.37 -10.30
CA ILE A 20 -1.12 -9.09 -9.59
C ILE A 20 -2.45 -8.31 -9.69
N GLU A 21 -3.08 -8.27 -10.86
CA GLU A 21 -4.39 -7.64 -11.01
C GLU A 21 -5.44 -8.31 -10.11
N ASP A 22 -5.51 -9.63 -10.13
CA ASP A 22 -6.43 -10.39 -9.29
C ASP A 22 -6.17 -10.18 -7.80
N TYR A 23 -4.90 -10.13 -7.40
CA TYR A 23 -4.52 -9.77 -6.04
C TYR A 23 -5.07 -8.39 -5.63
N THR A 24 -4.86 -7.35 -6.45
CA THR A 24 -5.36 -6.01 -6.11
C THR A 24 -6.89 -5.97 -6.03
N ASN A 25 -7.59 -6.69 -6.92
CA ASN A 25 -9.06 -6.80 -6.89
C ASN A 25 -9.56 -7.49 -5.62
N ARG A 26 -8.88 -8.57 -5.18
CA ARG A 26 -9.18 -9.25 -3.91
C ARG A 26 -9.05 -8.31 -2.72
N ILE A 27 -8.03 -7.44 -2.68
CA ILE A 27 -7.86 -6.46 -1.60
C ILE A 27 -9.02 -5.47 -1.55
N PHE A 28 -9.43 -4.89 -2.69
CA PHE A 28 -10.57 -3.98 -2.73
C PHE A 28 -11.89 -4.67 -2.31
N ARG A 29 -12.10 -5.91 -2.77
CA ARG A 29 -13.25 -6.71 -2.37
C ARG A 29 -13.26 -6.96 -0.87
N MET A 30 -12.13 -7.35 -0.30
CA MET A 30 -12.00 -7.57 1.15
C MET A 30 -12.33 -6.31 1.94
N ILE A 31 -11.86 -5.13 1.53
CA ILE A 31 -12.21 -3.86 2.19
C ILE A 31 -13.72 -3.61 2.13
N GLY A 32 -14.34 -3.84 0.96
CA GLY A 32 -15.79 -3.72 0.79
C GLY A 32 -16.60 -4.72 1.63
N GLU A 33 -16.13 -5.97 1.74
CA GLU A 33 -16.75 -7.03 2.56
C GLU A 33 -16.69 -6.72 4.06
N GLN A 34 -15.68 -5.98 4.51
CA GLN A 34 -15.62 -5.45 5.87
C GLN A 34 -16.60 -4.28 6.12
N GLY A 35 -17.44 -3.93 5.14
CA GLY A 35 -18.46 -2.89 5.24
C GLY A 35 -17.95 -1.47 4.92
N TYR A 36 -16.71 -1.33 4.46
CA TYR A 36 -16.15 -0.02 4.14
C TYR A 36 -16.52 0.41 2.71
N ASN A 37 -17.18 1.56 2.58
CA ASN A 37 -17.47 2.13 1.28
C ASN A 37 -16.21 2.80 0.70
N LEU A 38 -15.62 2.14 -0.29
CA LEU A 38 -14.41 2.59 -1.00
C LEU A 38 -14.53 4.00 -1.60
N LYS A 39 -15.74 4.51 -1.88
CA LYS A 39 -15.96 5.82 -2.49
C LYS A 39 -15.99 6.97 -1.49
N THR A 40 -16.29 6.69 -0.23
CA THR A 40 -16.53 7.73 0.78
C THR A 40 -15.48 7.74 1.88
N ILE A 41 -14.88 6.57 2.17
CA ILE A 41 -13.92 6.42 3.25
C ILE A 41 -12.51 6.78 2.74
N PRO A 42 -11.76 7.63 3.46
CA PRO A 42 -10.37 7.87 3.12
C PRO A 42 -9.53 6.61 3.39
N ILE A 43 -8.83 6.13 2.37
CA ILE A 43 -7.99 4.93 2.45
C ILE A 43 -6.54 5.33 2.21
N THR A 44 -5.63 4.87 3.06
CA THR A 44 -4.19 5.08 2.87
C THR A 44 -3.49 3.73 2.82
N PHE A 45 -2.98 3.36 1.66
CA PHE A 45 -2.10 2.21 1.51
C PHE A 45 -0.67 2.63 1.86
N VAL A 46 0.06 1.78 2.61
CA VAL A 46 1.44 2.05 3.05
C VAL A 46 2.38 0.91 2.68
N GLY A 47 3.67 1.23 2.54
CA GLY A 47 4.74 0.26 2.32
C GLY A 47 4.78 -0.33 0.91
N GLY A 48 5.37 -1.52 0.77
CA GLY A 48 5.55 -2.16 -0.53
C GLY A 48 4.24 -2.50 -1.24
N GLY A 49 3.21 -2.88 -0.48
CA GLY A 49 1.87 -3.13 -1.01
C GLY A 49 1.24 -1.87 -1.63
N ALA A 50 1.57 -0.67 -1.14
CA ALA A 50 1.07 0.57 -1.72
C ALA A 50 1.57 0.77 -3.16
N VAL A 51 2.79 0.37 -3.47
CA VAL A 51 3.35 0.41 -4.83
C VAL A 51 2.53 -0.47 -5.76
N ILE A 52 2.22 -1.70 -5.32
CA ILE A 52 1.43 -2.66 -6.09
C ILE A 52 0.01 -2.10 -6.33
N MET A 53 -0.67 -1.65 -5.28
CA MET A 53 -2.03 -1.12 -5.37
C MET A 53 -2.10 0.13 -6.24
N LYS A 54 -1.08 1.01 -6.21
CA LYS A 54 -1.01 2.22 -7.03
C LYS A 54 -0.85 1.90 -8.51
N ASN A 55 0.00 0.93 -8.85
CA ASN A 55 0.38 0.65 -10.24
C ASN A 55 -0.61 -0.28 -10.95
N PHE A 56 -1.18 -1.24 -10.21
CA PHE A 56 -2.01 -2.32 -10.77
C PHE A 56 -3.46 -2.32 -10.24
N GLY A 57 -3.77 -1.50 -9.25
CA GLY A 57 -5.13 -1.39 -8.72
C GLY A 57 -6.08 -0.67 -9.68
N LYS A 58 -7.29 -1.21 -9.85
CA LYS A 58 -8.31 -0.66 -10.76
C LYS A 58 -9.02 0.58 -10.21
N PHE A 59 -8.89 0.89 -8.92
CA PHE A 59 -9.53 2.03 -8.28
C PHE A 59 -8.54 3.18 -8.06
N ASN A 60 -8.62 4.21 -8.90
CA ASN A 60 -7.89 5.46 -8.71
C ASN A 60 -8.85 6.59 -8.33
N GLN A 61 -9.15 6.69 -7.03
CA GLN A 61 -10.10 7.67 -6.49
C GLN A 61 -9.40 8.71 -5.62
N LYS A 62 -9.94 9.93 -5.55
CA LYS A 62 -9.32 11.06 -4.83
C LYS A 62 -9.18 10.84 -3.31
N ASN A 63 -10.00 9.96 -2.74
CA ASN A 63 -9.98 9.59 -1.32
C ASN A 63 -8.97 8.48 -1.00
N ILE A 64 -8.25 7.95 -1.99
CA ILE A 64 -7.21 6.93 -1.81
C ILE A 64 -5.84 7.58 -1.91
N LYS A 65 -4.98 7.31 -0.93
CA LYS A 65 -3.58 7.76 -0.87
C LYS A 65 -2.62 6.58 -0.83
N TYR A 66 -1.44 6.77 -1.38
CA TYR A 66 -0.38 5.77 -1.44
C TYR A 66 0.89 6.33 -0.80
N ILE A 67 1.40 5.65 0.22
CA ILE A 67 2.70 5.92 0.86
C ILE A 67 3.61 4.74 0.52
N GLU A 68 4.41 4.90 -0.53
CA GLU A 68 5.23 3.84 -1.12
C GLU A 68 6.51 3.52 -0.33
N ASP A 69 6.79 4.28 0.73
CA ASP A 69 7.97 4.06 1.57
C ASP A 69 7.85 2.73 2.34
N VAL A 70 8.58 1.72 1.89
CA VAL A 70 8.66 0.39 2.53
C VAL A 70 9.14 0.46 3.99
N LYS A 71 9.81 1.55 4.38
CA LYS A 71 10.31 1.79 5.74
C LYS A 71 9.36 2.64 6.57
N ALA A 72 8.17 3.01 6.07
CA ALA A 72 7.23 3.90 6.76
C ALA A 72 6.93 3.44 8.20
N ASN A 73 6.67 2.14 8.39
CA ASN A 73 6.40 1.58 9.72
C ASN A 73 7.63 1.69 10.64
N ALA A 74 8.82 1.35 10.15
CA ALA A 74 10.06 1.43 10.92
C ALA A 74 10.37 2.88 11.34
N LYS A 75 10.21 3.85 10.42
CA LYS A 75 10.36 5.28 10.71
C LYS A 75 9.34 5.75 11.75
N GLY A 76 8.11 5.26 11.68
CA GLY A 76 7.07 5.52 12.67
C GLY A 76 7.47 5.05 14.07
N TYR A 77 7.94 3.82 14.19
CA TYR A 77 8.44 3.29 15.47
C TYR A 77 9.67 4.03 15.98
N GLU A 78 10.62 4.36 15.11
CA GLU A 78 11.80 5.14 15.48
C GLU A 78 11.39 6.52 16.02
N HIS A 79 10.42 7.17 15.38
CA HIS A 79 9.90 8.45 15.82
C HIS A 79 9.25 8.36 17.20
N LEU A 80 8.39 7.35 17.42
CA LEU A 80 7.77 7.10 18.74
C LEU A 80 8.83 6.85 19.82
N ALA A 81 9.85 6.06 19.53
CA ALA A 81 10.95 5.80 20.46
C ALA A 81 11.72 7.08 20.81
N LYS A 82 12.02 7.93 19.82
CA LYS A 82 12.67 9.24 20.02
C LYS A 82 11.81 10.16 20.91
N LEU A 83 10.51 10.23 20.67
CA LEU A 83 9.58 11.01 21.49
C LEU A 83 9.57 10.54 22.95
N TYR A 84 9.53 9.21 23.16
CA TYR A 84 9.58 8.63 24.50
C TYR A 84 10.89 8.97 25.22
N LEU A 85 12.04 8.72 24.58
CA LEU A 85 13.36 9.00 25.17
C LEU A 85 13.54 10.49 25.51
N ASN A 86 13.05 11.38 24.64
CA ASN A 86 13.09 12.82 24.90
C ASN A 86 12.20 13.23 26.08
N ARG A 87 11.05 12.57 26.27
CA ARG A 87 10.19 12.80 27.44
C ARG A 87 10.88 12.34 28.72
N VAL A 88 11.44 11.13 28.74
CA VAL A 88 12.14 10.59 29.92
C VAL A 88 13.33 11.49 30.31
N ARG A 89 14.16 11.89 29.34
CA ARG A 89 15.31 12.78 29.58
C ARG A 89 14.95 14.17 30.13
N LYS A 90 13.74 14.67 29.87
CA LYS A 90 13.27 15.96 30.41
C LYS A 90 12.73 15.86 31.84
N THR A 91 12.46 14.63 32.31
CA THR A 91 11.85 14.38 33.62
C THR A 91 12.87 13.83 34.62
N ALA A 92 14.07 13.50 34.15
CA ALA A 92 15.25 13.17 34.95
C ALA A 92 16.12 14.41 35.14
#